data_AF-A0AAE0HE62-F1
#
_entry.id   AF-A0AAE0HE62-F1
#
_cell.length_a   1.000
_cell.length_b   1.000
_cell.length_c   1.000
_cell.angle_alpha   90.00
_cell.angle_beta   90.00
_cell.angle_gamma   90.00
#
_symmetry.space_group_name_H-M   'P 1'
#
loop_
_entity.id
_entity.type
_entity.pdbx_description
1 polymer ?
#
loop_
_entity_poly.entity_id
_entity_poly.type
_entity_poly.pdbx_seq_one_letter_code
_entity_poly.pdbx_strand_id
1 'polypeptide(L)'
;MTTPIAAAAEAATKQLPRKFGNKQVFLPNHVVAFIRPKDKQPPNLATFVVPLKFNKFDLRDYLYHGYNVQVTSVRSFINRQFPKRKFAHHGRIYLPRPQKMMIVELLKPFVWPEPPAKSDLDAFDYATYKKISDQRGSETKKRIDPTKVPLLSRSPLPEYRVKLKESAADMAKRGEWSNEKNNDDEWTEVETDVKV
;
A
#
# COMPACT_ATOMS: atom_id res chain seq x y z
N MET A 1 34.81 4.91 -21.60
CA MET A 1 34.82 5.19 -23.04
C MET A 1 33.42 4.97 -23.59
N THR A 2 32.69 6.03 -23.92
CA THR A 2 31.32 5.95 -24.44
C THR A 2 31.33 5.46 -25.88
N THR A 3 30.60 4.40 -26.18
CA THR A 3 30.53 3.81 -27.52
C THR A 3 29.89 4.79 -28.52
N PRO A 4 30.33 4.81 -29.79
CA PRO A 4 29.87 5.77 -30.79
C PRO A 4 28.37 5.69 -31.09
N ILE A 5 27.75 4.53 -30.88
CA ILE A 5 26.30 4.31 -31.03
C ILE A 5 25.50 5.10 -29.99
N ALA A 6 25.99 5.17 -28.74
CA ALA A 6 25.33 5.94 -27.69
C ALA A 6 25.38 7.45 -27.98
N ALA A 7 26.50 7.95 -28.47
CA ALA A 7 26.66 9.36 -28.86
C ALA A 7 25.81 9.73 -30.08
N ALA A 8 25.71 8.83 -31.08
CA ALA A 8 24.84 9.03 -32.25
C ALA A 8 23.35 9.03 -31.88
N ALA A 9 22.93 8.15 -30.96
CA ALA A 9 21.59 8.17 -30.42
C ALA A 9 21.29 9.50 -29.70
N GLU A 10 22.23 10.00 -28.88
CA GLU A 10 22.09 11.30 -28.21
C GLU A 10 22.00 12.49 -29.18
N ALA A 11 22.79 12.50 -30.25
CA ALA A 11 22.70 13.54 -31.28
C ALA A 11 21.37 13.50 -32.03
N ALA A 12 20.89 12.30 -32.40
CA ALA A 12 19.57 12.11 -33.02
C ALA A 12 18.42 12.50 -32.08
N THR A 13 18.57 12.32 -30.77
CA THR A 13 17.54 12.74 -29.79
C THR A 13 17.31 14.26 -29.81
N LYS A 14 18.37 15.06 -29.97
CA LYS A 14 18.28 16.54 -29.99
C LYS A 14 17.58 17.08 -31.25
N GLN A 15 17.51 16.30 -32.32
CA GLN A 15 17.09 16.79 -33.64
C GLN A 15 15.60 16.61 -33.98
N LEU A 16 14.78 15.97 -33.13
CA LEU A 16 13.36 15.90 -33.43
C LEU A 16 12.73 17.31 -33.36
N PRO A 17 12.05 17.80 -34.42
CA PRO A 17 11.37 19.08 -34.38
C PRO A 17 10.20 19.00 -33.39
N ARG A 18 10.44 19.49 -32.17
CA ARG A 18 9.43 19.57 -31.11
C ARG A 18 8.92 21.00 -31.05
N LYS A 19 7.72 21.21 -31.59
CA LYS A 19 7.01 22.46 -31.39
C LYS A 19 6.44 22.46 -29.98
N PHE A 20 6.98 23.32 -29.12
CA PHE A 20 6.44 23.59 -27.79
C PHE A 20 5.36 24.66 -27.85
N GLY A 21 4.55 24.74 -26.78
CA GLY A 21 3.55 25.78 -26.64
C GLY A 21 4.18 27.14 -26.31
N ASN A 22 3.51 28.23 -26.70
CA ASN A 22 3.99 29.59 -26.39
C ASN A 22 3.61 30.03 -24.97
N LYS A 23 2.64 29.35 -24.33
CA LYS A 23 2.15 29.72 -23.01
C LYS A 23 3.13 29.24 -21.94
N GLN A 24 3.81 30.19 -21.31
CA GLN A 24 4.78 29.91 -20.26
C GLN A 24 4.07 29.70 -18.92
N VAL A 25 4.37 28.57 -18.27
CA VAL A 25 3.86 28.23 -16.93
C VAL A 25 5.07 28.09 -16.02
N PHE A 26 5.37 29.15 -15.26
CA PHE A 26 6.56 29.20 -14.40
C PHE A 26 6.41 28.34 -13.12
N LEU A 27 5.20 28.26 -12.57
CA LEU A 27 4.93 27.60 -11.28
C LEU A 27 3.81 26.56 -11.44
N PRO A 28 4.09 25.39 -12.04
CA PRO A 28 3.10 24.34 -12.22
C PRO A 28 2.74 23.67 -10.88
N ASN A 29 1.46 23.67 -10.52
CA ASN A 29 0.93 22.95 -9.34
C ASN A 29 0.38 21.57 -9.77
N HIS A 30 1.25 20.74 -10.34
CA HIS A 30 0.87 19.42 -10.88
C HIS A 30 1.67 18.33 -10.18
N VAL A 31 0.97 17.28 -9.74
CA VAL A 31 1.59 16.08 -9.20
C VAL A 31 1.51 14.99 -10.26
N VAL A 32 2.67 14.53 -10.72
CA VAL A 32 2.80 13.42 -11.68
C VAL A 32 3.43 12.24 -10.94
N ALA A 33 2.74 11.12 -10.91
CA ALA A 33 3.23 9.91 -10.25
C ALA A 33 3.70 8.90 -11.30
N PHE A 34 4.94 8.44 -11.19
CA PHE A 34 5.48 7.39 -12.04
C PHE A 34 5.12 6.01 -11.48
N ILE A 35 4.46 5.18 -12.29
CA ILE A 35 3.95 3.87 -11.87
C ILE A 35 4.81 2.77 -12.46
N ARG A 36 4.97 1.70 -11.69
CA ARG A 36 5.54 0.44 -12.17
C ARG A 36 4.78 -0.05 -13.41
N PRO A 37 5.49 -0.46 -14.49
CA PRO A 37 4.86 -1.00 -15.70
C PRO A 37 4.10 -2.29 -15.40
N LYS A 38 3.14 -2.62 -16.27
CA LYS A 38 2.46 -3.91 -16.21
C LYS A 38 3.39 -5.03 -16.65
N ASP A 39 3.07 -6.25 -16.24
CA ASP A 39 3.75 -7.45 -16.73
C ASP A 39 3.71 -7.49 -18.26
N LYS A 40 4.85 -7.74 -18.90
CA LYS A 40 5.05 -7.78 -20.37
C LYS A 40 4.98 -6.43 -21.11
N GLN A 41 4.94 -5.31 -20.40
CA GLN A 41 5.10 -4.00 -21.03
C GLN A 41 6.57 -3.81 -21.47
N PRO A 42 6.85 -3.36 -22.72
CA PRO A 42 8.22 -3.15 -23.17
C PRO A 42 8.91 -2.02 -22.38
N PRO A 43 10.25 -2.08 -22.23
CA PRO A 43 11.03 -1.15 -21.41
C PRO A 43 11.05 0.30 -21.94
N ASN A 44 10.59 0.50 -23.18
CA ASN A 44 10.43 1.84 -23.76
C ASN A 44 9.15 2.54 -23.29
N LEU A 45 8.21 1.83 -22.66
CA LEU A 45 6.94 2.40 -22.24
C LEU A 45 6.93 2.72 -20.75
N ALA A 46 6.78 3.99 -20.42
CA ALA A 46 6.60 4.47 -19.04
C ALA A 46 5.16 4.89 -18.78
N THR A 47 4.61 4.54 -17.61
CA THR A 47 3.20 4.83 -17.25
C THR A 47 3.15 5.83 -16.11
N PHE A 48 2.38 6.90 -16.28
CA PHE A 48 2.21 7.97 -15.29
C PHE A 48 0.75 8.15 -14.89
N VAL A 49 0.48 8.41 -13.60
CA VAL A 49 -0.76 9.06 -13.17
C VAL A 49 -0.58 10.56 -13.30
N VAL A 50 -1.52 11.21 -13.97
CA VAL A 50 -1.50 12.65 -14.20
C VAL A 50 -2.81 13.30 -13.76
N PRO A 51 -2.82 14.62 -13.51
CA PRO A 51 -4.06 15.35 -13.28
C PRO A 51 -5.04 15.20 -14.44
N LEU A 52 -6.36 15.22 -14.16
CA LEU A 52 -7.38 15.00 -15.18
C LEU A 52 -7.34 16.03 -16.33
N LYS A 53 -6.96 17.28 -15.99
CA LYS A 53 -6.84 18.40 -16.94
C LYS A 53 -5.58 18.35 -17.80
N PHE A 54 -4.63 17.47 -17.50
CA PHE A 54 -3.32 17.42 -18.13
C PHE A 54 -3.41 16.89 -19.57
N ASN A 55 -2.81 17.56 -20.56
CA ASN A 55 -2.83 17.12 -21.95
C ASN A 55 -1.60 16.28 -22.32
N LYS A 56 -1.64 15.59 -23.48
CA LYS A 56 -0.52 14.83 -24.03
C LYS A 56 0.69 15.73 -24.31
N PHE A 57 0.43 16.94 -24.81
CA PHE A 57 1.47 17.94 -25.08
C PHE A 57 2.09 18.45 -23.78
N ASP A 58 1.27 18.72 -22.77
CA ASP A 58 1.75 19.15 -21.44
C ASP A 58 2.66 18.12 -20.80
N LEU A 59 2.34 16.82 -20.88
CA LEU A 59 3.21 15.78 -20.33
C LEU A 59 4.53 15.66 -21.08
N ARG A 60 4.50 15.76 -22.42
CA ARG A 60 5.72 15.75 -23.23
C ARG A 60 6.63 16.93 -22.87
N ASP A 61 6.03 18.12 -22.74
CA ASP A 61 6.71 19.36 -22.39
C ASP A 61 7.29 19.29 -20.96
N TYR A 62 6.48 18.82 -20.01
CA TYR A 62 6.85 18.68 -18.61
C TYR A 62 8.00 17.69 -18.38
N LEU A 63 7.98 16.53 -19.05
CA LEU A 63 9.06 15.55 -18.96
C LEU A 63 10.36 16.07 -19.58
N TYR A 64 10.26 16.83 -20.67
CA TYR A 64 11.42 17.41 -21.33
C TYR A 64 12.06 18.51 -20.51
N HIS A 65 11.29 19.54 -20.09
CA HIS A 65 11.84 20.68 -19.36
C HIS A 65 12.11 20.37 -17.89
N GLY A 66 11.28 19.56 -17.23
CA GLY A 66 11.40 19.25 -15.81
C GLY A 66 12.39 18.13 -15.50
N TYR A 67 12.50 17.12 -16.38
CA TYR A 67 13.30 15.91 -16.12
C TYR A 67 14.31 15.59 -17.21
N ASN A 68 14.41 16.41 -18.27
CA ASN A 68 15.26 16.15 -19.44
C ASN A 68 14.99 14.78 -20.10
N VAL A 69 13.75 14.30 -20.00
CA VAL A 69 13.32 13.02 -20.57
C VAL A 69 12.70 13.25 -21.93
N GLN A 70 13.21 12.50 -22.90
CA GLN A 70 12.81 12.61 -24.28
C GLN A 70 11.81 11.53 -24.67
N VAL A 71 10.75 11.96 -25.35
CA VAL A 71 9.56 11.15 -25.63
C VAL A 71 9.22 11.23 -27.11
N THR A 72 8.94 10.07 -27.70
CA THR A 72 8.45 9.95 -29.08
C THR A 72 6.95 10.23 -29.13
N SER A 73 6.14 9.42 -28.43
CA SER A 73 4.68 9.55 -28.42
C SER A 73 4.08 9.40 -27.02
N VAL A 74 2.88 9.97 -26.84
CA VAL A 74 2.14 9.92 -25.57
C VAL A 74 0.72 9.41 -25.86
N ARG A 75 0.33 8.36 -25.15
CA ARG A 75 -1.01 7.78 -25.15
C ARG A 75 -1.68 8.13 -23.82
N SER A 76 -2.97 8.47 -23.84
CA SER A 76 -3.70 8.85 -22.65
C SER A 76 -5.02 8.11 -22.56
N PHE A 77 -5.37 7.64 -21.38
CA PHE A 77 -6.67 7.04 -21.09
C PHE A 77 -7.16 7.47 -19.71
N ILE A 78 -8.47 7.36 -19.49
CA ILE A 78 -9.12 7.77 -18.25
C ILE A 78 -9.77 6.53 -17.66
N ASN A 79 -9.35 6.17 -16.45
CA ASN A 79 -9.94 5.08 -15.69
C ASN A 79 -11.13 5.60 -14.89
N ARG A 80 -12.31 5.05 -15.18
CA ARG A 80 -13.51 5.29 -14.38
C ARG A 80 -13.37 4.56 -13.05
N GLN A 81 -13.66 5.27 -11.95
CA GLN A 81 -13.70 4.69 -10.61
C GLN A 81 -15.08 4.07 -10.36
N PHE A 82 -15.15 3.06 -9.48
CA PHE A 82 -16.44 2.51 -9.05
C PHE A 82 -17.20 3.52 -8.17
N PRO A 83 -18.54 3.54 -8.21
CA PRO A 83 -19.35 4.34 -7.30
C PRO A 83 -19.02 4.00 -5.85
N LYS A 84 -18.86 5.03 -5.01
CA LYS A 84 -18.60 4.89 -3.57
C LYS A 84 -19.73 5.54 -2.77
N ARG A 85 -19.95 5.08 -1.55
CA ARG A 85 -20.82 5.76 -0.58
C ARG A 85 -20.00 6.77 0.21
N LYS A 86 -20.62 7.89 0.62
CA LYS A 86 -19.96 8.94 1.43
C LYS A 86 -19.38 8.37 2.73
N PHE A 87 -20.10 7.45 3.36
CA PHE A 87 -19.63 6.68 4.50
C PHE A 87 -19.63 5.19 4.14
N ALA A 88 -18.89 4.37 4.89
CA ALA A 88 -18.65 2.97 4.55
C ALA A 88 -19.95 2.16 4.31
N HIS A 89 -21.03 2.46 5.04
CA HIS A 89 -22.29 1.72 4.92
C HIS A 89 -23.52 2.59 4.62
N HIS A 90 -23.43 3.91 4.80
CA HIS A 90 -24.56 4.83 4.71
C HIS A 90 -24.23 6.10 3.92
N GLY A 91 -25.28 6.83 3.55
CA GLY A 91 -25.18 8.10 2.83
C GLY A 91 -25.26 7.97 1.31
N ARG A 92 -25.21 9.13 0.64
CA ARG A 92 -25.38 9.26 -0.80
C ARG A 92 -24.27 8.54 -1.57
N ILE A 93 -24.66 7.79 -2.60
CA ILE A 93 -23.73 7.20 -3.57
C ILE A 93 -23.22 8.34 -4.47
N TYR A 94 -21.91 8.45 -4.60
CA TYR A 94 -21.27 9.39 -5.50
C TYR A 94 -20.22 8.66 -6.35
N LEU A 95 -19.91 9.24 -7.51
CA LEU A 95 -18.84 8.75 -8.36
C LEU A 95 -17.56 9.52 -8.03
N PRO A 96 -16.49 8.87 -7.54
CA PRO A 96 -15.21 9.53 -7.35
C PRO A 96 -14.67 10.08 -8.67
N ARG A 97 -13.83 11.10 -8.59
CA ARG A 97 -13.19 11.68 -9.78
C ARG A 97 -12.39 10.61 -10.51
N PRO A 98 -12.50 10.52 -11.85
CA PRO A 98 -11.79 9.51 -12.60
C PRO A 98 -10.28 9.80 -12.59
N GLN A 99 -9.49 8.74 -12.74
CA GLN A 99 -8.04 8.81 -12.71
C GLN A 99 -7.49 8.81 -14.14
N LYS A 100 -6.75 9.85 -14.52
CA LYS A 100 -6.10 9.92 -15.84
C LYS A 100 -4.73 9.28 -15.77
N MET A 101 -4.46 8.39 -16.72
CA MET A 101 -3.17 7.75 -16.88
C MET A 101 -2.64 8.01 -18.28
N MET A 102 -1.32 8.17 -18.37
CA MET A 102 -0.64 8.37 -19.64
C MET A 102 0.50 7.36 -19.77
N ILE A 103 0.63 6.78 -20.97
CA ILE A 103 1.74 5.91 -21.35
C ILE A 103 2.60 6.70 -22.33
N VAL A 104 3.90 6.70 -22.08
CA VAL A 104 4.90 7.50 -22.75
C VAL A 104 5.88 6.55 -23.43
N GLU A 105 6.09 6.73 -24.72
CA GLU A 105 7.16 6.05 -25.48
C GLU A 105 8.46 6.83 -25.31
N LEU A 106 9.32 6.32 -24.42
CA LEU A 106 10.63 6.84 -24.12
C LEU A 106 11.61 6.53 -25.26
N LEU A 107 12.54 7.46 -25.50
CA LEU A 107 13.64 7.24 -26.44
C LEU A 107 14.74 6.38 -25.79
N LYS A 108 15.08 6.67 -24.53
CA LYS A 108 15.99 5.84 -23.72
C LYS A 108 15.15 4.82 -22.93
N PRO A 109 15.38 3.51 -23.06
CA PRO A 109 14.64 2.49 -22.30
C PRO A 109 14.88 2.66 -20.80
N PHE A 110 13.87 2.33 -20.01
CA PHE A 110 13.97 2.32 -18.55
C PHE A 110 13.37 1.03 -17.98
N VAL A 111 14.11 0.38 -17.09
CA VAL A 111 13.67 -0.81 -16.37
C VAL A 111 13.59 -0.47 -14.89
N TRP A 112 12.46 -0.78 -14.27
CA TRP A 112 12.28 -0.58 -12.84
C TRP A 112 13.13 -1.58 -12.06
N PRO A 113 13.68 -1.18 -10.90
CA PRO A 113 14.34 -2.13 -10.02
C PRO A 113 13.35 -3.20 -9.53
N GLU A 114 13.89 -4.39 -9.30
CA GLU A 114 13.14 -5.46 -8.67
C GLU A 114 12.71 -5.04 -7.26
N PRO A 115 11.50 -5.43 -6.83
CA PRO A 115 11.09 -5.20 -5.45
C PRO A 115 12.10 -5.86 -4.49
N PRO A 116 12.42 -5.23 -3.34
CA PRO A 116 13.35 -5.79 -2.38
C PRO A 116 12.88 -7.15 -1.86
N ALA A 117 13.83 -8.00 -1.47
CA ALA A 117 13.55 -9.30 -0.87
C ALA A 117 12.88 -9.14 0.49
N LYS A 118 12.21 -10.20 0.97
CA LYS A 118 11.48 -10.15 2.25
C LYS A 118 12.37 -9.87 3.47
N SER A 119 13.65 -10.24 3.39
CA SER A 119 14.66 -9.93 4.42
C SER A 119 14.89 -8.43 4.56
N ASP A 120 14.89 -7.69 3.45
CA ASP A 120 15.29 -6.29 3.40
C ASP A 120 14.09 -5.35 3.68
N LEU A 121 12.90 -5.91 3.76
CA LEU A 121 11.65 -5.21 4.06
C LEU A 121 11.49 -4.87 5.54
N ASP A 122 12.37 -5.35 6.41
CA ASP A 122 12.31 -5.08 7.86
C ASP A 122 12.45 -3.59 8.18
N ALA A 123 13.24 -2.86 7.39
CA ALA A 123 13.35 -1.40 7.47
C ALA A 123 12.01 -0.66 7.26
N PHE A 124 11.03 -1.32 6.66
CA PHE A 124 9.68 -0.80 6.42
C PHE A 124 8.64 -1.37 7.38
N ASP A 125 9.05 -2.06 8.45
CA ASP A 125 8.17 -2.74 9.41
C ASP A 125 7.14 -3.66 8.73
N TYR A 126 7.61 -4.41 7.73
CA TYR A 126 6.73 -5.20 6.87
C TYR A 126 6.02 -6.33 7.65
N ALA A 127 6.66 -6.88 8.69
CA ALA A 127 6.07 -7.93 9.52
C ALA A 127 4.79 -7.44 10.22
N THR A 128 4.83 -6.25 10.82
CA THR A 128 3.68 -5.64 11.49
C THR A 128 2.63 -5.21 10.48
N TYR A 129 3.03 -4.54 9.39
CA TYR A 129 2.14 -4.17 8.29
C TYR A 129 1.36 -5.39 7.77
N LYS A 130 2.04 -6.52 7.57
CA LYS A 130 1.43 -7.75 7.08
C LYS A 130 0.42 -8.33 8.08
N LYS A 131 0.76 -8.39 9.37
CA LYS A 131 -0.17 -8.83 10.43
C LYS A 131 -1.46 -7.99 10.43
N ILE A 132 -1.34 -6.67 10.39
CA ILE A 132 -2.48 -5.74 10.36
C ILE A 132 -3.29 -5.91 9.07
N SER A 133 -2.62 -6.02 7.92
CA SER A 133 -3.27 -6.24 6.62
C SER A 133 -4.06 -7.54 6.59
N ASP A 134 -3.46 -8.64 7.06
CA ASP A 134 -4.09 -9.96 7.10
C ASP A 134 -5.30 -9.96 8.05
N GLN A 135 -5.18 -9.32 9.22
CA GLN A 135 -6.28 -9.15 10.15
C GLN A 135 -7.45 -8.38 9.50
N ARG A 136 -7.20 -7.19 8.94
CA ARG A 136 -8.21 -6.37 8.25
C ARG A 136 -8.86 -7.11 7.07
N GLY A 137 -8.06 -7.86 6.32
CA GLY A 137 -8.55 -8.71 5.23
C GLY A 137 -9.49 -9.80 5.73
N SER A 138 -9.14 -10.47 6.84
CA SER A 138 -9.98 -11.50 7.46
C SER A 138 -11.30 -10.93 7.98
N GLU A 139 -11.26 -9.76 8.64
CA GLU A 139 -12.45 -9.05 9.11
C GLU A 139 -13.33 -8.63 7.93
N THR A 140 -12.73 -8.10 6.87
CA THR A 140 -13.46 -7.70 5.65
C THR A 140 -14.17 -8.90 5.02
N LYS A 141 -13.50 -10.06 4.92
CA LYS A 141 -14.12 -11.29 4.41
C LYS A 141 -15.32 -11.73 5.26
N LYS A 142 -15.18 -11.69 6.60
CA LYS A 142 -16.29 -12.00 7.53
C LYS A 142 -17.48 -11.06 7.36
N ARG A 143 -17.22 -9.80 7.02
CA ARG A 143 -18.26 -8.78 6.82
C ARG A 143 -18.97 -8.91 5.47
N ILE A 144 -18.25 -9.29 4.42
CA ILE A 144 -18.81 -9.50 3.08
C ILE A 144 -19.70 -10.75 3.10
N ASP A 145 -19.22 -11.85 3.68
CA ASP A 145 -19.92 -13.13 3.73
C ASP A 145 -20.16 -13.58 5.20
N PRO A 146 -21.10 -12.96 5.94
CA PRO A 146 -21.32 -13.27 7.36
C PRO A 146 -21.81 -14.70 7.60
N THR A 147 -22.45 -15.32 6.61
CA THR A 147 -22.93 -16.71 6.66
C THR A 147 -21.79 -17.73 6.63
N LYS A 148 -20.61 -17.34 6.14
CA LYS A 148 -19.46 -18.25 5.97
C LYS A 148 -18.56 -18.21 7.20
N VAL A 149 -19.10 -18.61 8.35
CA VAL A 149 -18.33 -18.74 9.59
C VAL A 149 -17.59 -20.09 9.57
N PRO A 150 -16.26 -20.13 9.78
CA PRO A 150 -15.56 -21.40 9.89
C PRO A 150 -16.03 -22.15 11.13
N LEU A 151 -16.20 -23.47 11.00
CA LEU A 151 -16.44 -24.35 12.14
C LEU A 151 -15.29 -24.23 13.15
N LEU A 152 -15.61 -24.33 14.44
CA LEU A 152 -14.62 -24.23 15.52
C LEU A 152 -13.45 -25.21 15.32
N SER A 153 -13.73 -26.42 14.84
CA SER A 153 -12.73 -27.46 14.53
C SER A 153 -11.78 -27.09 13.39
N ARG A 154 -12.23 -26.27 12.44
CA ARG A 154 -11.44 -25.84 11.28
C ARG A 154 -10.72 -24.51 11.53
N SER A 155 -11.15 -23.76 12.52
CA SER A 155 -10.51 -22.50 12.91
C SER A 155 -9.20 -22.77 13.66
N PRO A 156 -8.16 -21.95 13.44
CA PRO A 156 -6.94 -22.06 14.24
C PRO A 156 -7.23 -21.78 15.71
N LEU A 157 -6.63 -22.57 16.60
CA LEU A 157 -6.73 -22.33 18.03
C LEU A 157 -6.07 -20.99 18.36
N PRO A 158 -6.76 -20.08 19.08
CA PRO A 158 -6.16 -18.83 19.52
C PRO A 158 -5.06 -19.11 20.54
N GLU A 159 -4.07 -18.22 20.62
CA GLU A 159 -2.85 -18.40 21.43
C GLU A 159 -3.16 -18.71 22.89
N TYR A 160 -4.17 -18.05 23.48
CA TYR A 160 -4.58 -18.30 24.86
C TYR A 160 -5.04 -19.76 25.09
N ARG A 161 -5.67 -20.41 24.09
CA ARG A 161 -6.12 -21.80 24.21
C ARG A 161 -4.96 -22.78 24.10
N VAL A 162 -3.95 -22.45 23.28
CA VAL A 162 -2.73 -23.25 23.19
C VAL A 162 -2.00 -23.21 24.52
N LYS A 163 -1.79 -22.01 25.09
CA LYS A 163 -1.20 -21.84 26.42
C LYS A 163 -1.98 -22.57 27.52
N LEU A 164 -3.30 -22.47 27.50
CA LEU A 164 -4.15 -23.17 28.48
C LEU A 164 -3.98 -24.70 28.35
N LYS A 165 -3.91 -25.22 27.11
CA LYS A 165 -3.66 -26.65 26.87
C LYS A 165 -2.30 -27.09 27.40
N GLU A 166 -1.26 -26.28 27.22
CA GLU A 166 0.09 -26.52 27.74
C GLU A 166 0.08 -26.52 29.28
N SER A 167 -0.47 -25.47 29.89
CA SER A 167 -0.63 -25.38 31.35
C SER A 167 -1.41 -26.57 31.91
N ALA A 168 -2.50 -26.99 31.27
CA ALA A 168 -3.29 -28.14 31.70
C ALA A 168 -2.52 -29.45 31.58
N ALA A 169 -1.72 -29.63 30.52
CA ALA A 169 -0.86 -30.79 30.36
C ALA A 169 0.25 -30.82 31.43
N ASP A 170 0.80 -29.67 31.79
CA ASP A 170 1.81 -29.55 32.84
C ASP A 170 1.22 -29.81 34.23
N MET A 171 0.01 -29.32 34.52
CA MET A 171 -0.72 -29.64 35.75
C MET A 171 -1.02 -31.14 35.84
N ALA A 172 -1.47 -31.77 34.76
CA ALA A 172 -1.73 -33.21 34.73
C ALA A 172 -0.46 -34.03 35.00
N LYS A 173 0.71 -33.52 34.59
CA LYS A 173 2.01 -34.14 34.91
C LYS A 173 2.46 -33.89 36.35
N ARG A 174 2.26 -32.68 36.87
CA ARG A 174 2.66 -32.28 38.22
C ARG A 174 1.75 -32.85 39.31
N GLY A 175 0.48 -33.12 38.99
CA GLY A 175 -0.51 -33.66 39.93
C GLY A 175 -1.07 -32.67 40.94
N GLU A 176 -0.57 -31.43 40.98
CA GLU A 176 -0.93 -30.40 41.94
C GLU A 176 -1.40 -29.14 41.20
N TRP A 177 -2.55 -28.60 41.61
CA TRP A 177 -3.05 -27.30 41.19
C TRP A 177 -3.27 -26.44 42.42
N SER A 178 -2.54 -25.33 42.52
CA SER A 178 -2.78 -24.29 43.52
C SER A 178 -3.33 -23.04 42.83
N ASN A 179 -4.23 -22.35 43.53
CA ASN A 179 -4.71 -21.04 43.13
C ASN A 179 -3.93 -20.04 43.98
N GLU A 180 -3.03 -19.24 43.39
CA GLU A 180 -2.20 -18.24 44.09
C GLU A 180 -3.02 -17.05 44.65
N LYS A 181 -4.32 -17.24 44.94
CA LYS A 181 -5.11 -16.30 45.72
C LYS A 181 -4.90 -16.64 47.19
N ASN A 182 -4.23 -15.75 47.92
CA ASN A 182 -4.33 -15.73 49.38
C ASN A 182 -5.82 -15.51 49.71
N ASN A 183 -6.48 -16.52 50.27
CA ASN A 183 -7.87 -16.44 50.72
C ASN A 183 -7.99 -15.71 52.07
N ASP A 184 -6.93 -15.01 52.47
CA ASP A 184 -6.79 -14.42 53.80
C ASP A 184 -7.27 -12.96 53.79
N ASP A 185 -8.51 -12.74 53.32
CA ASP A 185 -9.29 -11.57 53.75
C ASP A 185 -9.94 -11.91 55.11
N GLU A 186 -9.11 -12.21 56.12
CA GLU A 186 -9.55 -12.25 57.52
C GLU A 186 -9.85 -10.81 57.95
N TRP A 187 -11.14 -10.49 58.04
CA TRP A 187 -11.61 -9.24 58.64
C TRP A 187 -11.15 -9.17 60.09
N THR A 188 -10.31 -8.18 60.41
CA THR A 188 -9.94 -7.86 61.80
C THR A 188 -10.88 -6.77 62.30
N GLU A 189 -11.83 -7.13 63.17
CA GLU A 189 -12.63 -6.16 63.92
C GLU A 189 -11.71 -5.44 64.91
N VAL A 190 -11.42 -4.17 64.65
CA VAL A 190 -10.69 -3.29 65.57
C VAL A 190 -11.71 -2.61 66.49
N GLU A 191 -12.17 -3.31 67.52
CA GLU A 191 -12.85 -2.65 68.63
C GLU A 191 -11.82 -1.81 69.39
N THR A 192 -11.92 -0.48 69.23
CA THR A 192 -11.18 0.47 70.09
C THR A 192 -12.05 0.80 71.29
N ASP A 193 -11.61 0.36 72.46
CA ASP A 193 -12.18 0.80 73.75
C ASP A 193 -12.10 2.33 73.88
N VAL A 194 -13.20 3.01 73.62
CA VAL A 194 -13.40 4.40 74.03
C VAL A 194 -13.72 4.39 75.53
N LYS A 195 -12.69 4.56 76.36
CA LYS A 195 -12.86 4.87 77.78
C LYS A 195 -13.47 6.27 77.91
N VAL A 196 -14.66 6.32 78.51
CA VAL A 196 -15.33 7.54 79.03
C VAL A 196 -14.50 8.14 80.16
#